data_AF-A0A435VG02-F1
#
_entry.id   AF-A0A435VG02-F1
#
_cell.length_a   1.000
_cell.length_b   1.000
_cell.length_c   1.000
_cell.angle_alpha   90.00
_cell.angle_beta   90.00
_cell.angle_gamma   90.00
#
_symmetry.space_group_name_H-M   'P 1'
#
loop_
_entity.id
_entity.type
_entity.pdbx_description
1 polymer ?
#
loop_
_entity_poly.entity_id
_entity_poly.type
_entity_poly.pdbx_seq_one_letter_code
_entity_poly.pdbx_strand_id
1 'polypeptide(L)'
;QWEACTALNLSRTRTWRTIILPQAIPPMVPALGNYFIGMFKDTPVLAAISIFEMLQQAKNFGGNNYRYIEAITMCGFFYYVFSLVASAIVQSVRVWLNRRYHLQ
;
A
#
# COMPACT_ATOMS: atom_id res chain seq x y z
N GLN A 1 21.64 26.32 4.18
CA GLN A 1 22.40 25.33 5.00
C GLN A 1 23.60 24.75 4.27
N TRP A 2 23.54 24.52 2.95
CA TRP A 2 24.71 24.11 2.15
C TRP A 2 25.86 25.12 2.20
N GLU A 3 25.57 26.41 2.04
CA GLU A 3 26.56 27.49 2.08
C GLU A 3 27.28 27.60 3.43
N ALA A 4 26.59 27.34 4.55
CA ALA A 4 27.17 27.33 5.89
C ALA A 4 28.12 26.13 6.12
N CYS A 5 27.83 24.98 5.50
CA CYS A 5 28.68 23.80 5.60
C CYS A 5 29.96 23.95 4.76
N THR A 6 29.85 24.62 3.61
CA THR A 6 30.99 24.99 2.78
C THR A 6 31.88 26.03 3.47
N ALA A 7 31.28 27.02 4.16
CA ALA A 7 32.01 28.02 4.96
C ALA A 7 32.74 27.40 6.17
N LEU A 8 32.22 26.30 6.74
CA LEU A 8 32.85 25.53 7.82
C LEU A 8 33.81 24.43 7.33
N ASN A 9 34.07 24.33 6.01
CA ASN A 9 34.94 23.33 5.38
C ASN A 9 34.61 21.89 5.82
N LEU A 10 33.32 21.58 6.00
CA LEU A 10 32.86 20.26 6.41
C LEU A 10 32.90 19.29 5.22
N SER A 11 33.43 18.08 5.44
CA SER A 11 33.43 17.04 4.41
C SER A 11 32.00 16.70 3.98
N ARG A 12 31.81 16.47 2.68
CA ARG A 12 30.50 16.20 2.06
C ARG A 12 29.72 15.12 2.81
N THR A 13 30.41 14.07 3.24
CA THR A 13 29.84 12.94 3.99
C THR A 13 29.32 13.34 5.38
N ARG A 14 30.03 14.25 6.07
CA ARG A 14 29.64 14.73 7.40
C ARG A 14 28.44 15.68 7.33
N THR A 15 28.39 16.53 6.31
CA THR A 15 27.27 17.45 6.04
C THR A 15 25.98 16.68 5.78
N TRP A 16 26.03 15.63 4.95
CA TRP A 16 24.85 14.81 4.65
C TRP A 16 24.31 14.07 5.89
N ARG A 17 25.17 13.36 6.63
CA ARG A 17 24.74 12.56 7.79
C ARG A 17 24.31 13.38 9.00
N THR A 18 24.96 14.51 9.25
CA THR A 18 24.81 15.24 10.52
C THR A 18 23.81 16.40 10.41
N ILE A 19 23.62 16.95 9.21
CA ILE A 19 22.87 18.19 9.02
C ILE A 19 21.66 17.96 8.11
N ILE A 20 21.87 17.39 6.92
CA ILE A 20 20.81 17.30 5.90
C ILE A 20 19.83 16.16 6.20
N LEU A 21 20.31 14.94 6.41
CA LEU A 21 19.47 13.77 6.72
C LEU A 21 18.57 13.97 7.96
N PRO A 22 19.10 14.36 9.14
CA PRO A 22 18.27 14.48 10.34
C PRO A 22 17.25 15.62 10.26
N GLN A 23 17.44 16.62 9.39
CA GLN A 23 16.46 17.68 9.17
C GLN A 23 15.42 17.34 8.10
N ALA A 24 15.80 16.55 7.08
CA ALA A 24 14.89 16.16 6.01
C ALA A 24 13.95 15.01 6.40
N ILE A 25 14.39 14.08 7.26
CA ILE A 25 13.61 12.90 7.64
C ILE A 25 12.32 13.24 8.41
N PRO A 26 12.32 14.08 9.47
CA PRO A 26 11.13 14.33 10.28
C PRO A 26 9.91 14.87 9.51
N PRO A 27 10.03 15.80 8.54
CA PRO A 27 8.89 16.25 7.73
C PRO A 27 8.51 15.27 6.59
N MET A 28 9.44 14.47 6.07
CA MET A 28 9.14 13.48 5.04
C MET A 28 8.30 12.31 5.58
N VAL A 29 8.52 11.92 6.82
CA VAL A 29 7.81 10.82 7.48
C VAL A 29 6.28 10.99 7.53
N PRO A 30 5.71 12.10 8.01
CA PRO A 30 4.26 12.33 8.00
C PRO A 30 3.71 12.47 6.57
N ALA A 31 4.47 13.06 5.64
CA ALA A 31 4.08 13.14 4.23
C ALA A 31 3.96 11.74 3.59
N LEU A 32 4.95 10.86 3.81
CA LEU A 32 4.92 9.47 3.36
C LEU A 32 3.77 8.70 3.99
N GLY A 33 3.48 8.93 5.28
CA GLY A 33 2.32 8.34 5.95
C GLY A 33 1.00 8.74 5.29
N ASN A 34 0.83 10.02 4.95
CA ASN A 34 -0.36 10.51 4.28
C ASN A 34 -0.51 9.91 2.87
N TYR A 35 0.58 9.84 2.10
CA TYR A 35 0.60 9.15 0.80
C TYR A 35 0.24 7.67 0.92
N PHE A 36 0.76 6.97 1.94
CA PHE A 36 0.47 5.57 2.17
C PHE A 36 -1.03 5.34 2.45
N ILE A 37 -1.63 6.20 3.29
CA ILE A 37 -3.08 6.18 3.55
C ILE A 37 -3.88 6.47 2.27
N GLY A 38 -3.41 7.41 1.44
CA GLY A 38 -3.99 7.70 0.12
C GLY A 38 -4.00 6.47 -0.79
N MET A 39 -2.86 5.80 -0.93
CA MET A 39 -2.76 4.56 -1.73
C MET A 39 -3.70 3.45 -1.23
N PHE A 40 -3.93 3.37 0.09
CA PHE A 40 -4.91 2.45 0.66
C PHE A 40 -6.36 2.80 0.29
N LYS A 41 -6.68 4.03 -0.11
CA LYS A 41 -8.01 4.41 -0.62
C LYS A 41 -8.20 4.06 -2.09
N ASP A 42 -7.12 4.06 -2.86
CA ASP A 42 -7.14 3.74 -4.29
C ASP A 42 -7.11 2.22 -4.56
N THR A 43 -6.53 1.45 -3.63
CA THR A 43 -6.43 -0.03 -3.73
C THR A 43 -7.80 -0.74 -3.79
N PRO A 44 -8.82 -0.38 -2.99
CA PRO A 44 -10.17 -0.95 -3.08
C PRO A 44 -10.84 -0.73 -4.44
N VAL A 45 -10.59 0.40 -5.10
CA VAL A 45 -11.17 0.72 -6.41
C VAL A 45 -10.60 -0.20 -7.48
N LEU A 46 -9.27 -0.36 -7.51
CA LEU A 46 -8.59 -1.32 -8.39
C LEU A 46 -9.04 -2.76 -8.12
N ALA A 47 -9.16 -3.16 -6.85
CA ALA A 47 -9.63 -4.50 -6.48
C ALA A 47 -11.08 -4.76 -6.93
N ALA A 48 -11.96 -3.75 -6.85
CA ALA A 48 -13.33 -3.84 -7.32
C ALA A 48 -13.41 -4.14 -8.83
N ILE A 49 -12.60 -3.46 -9.64
CA ILE A 49 -12.52 -3.67 -11.08
C ILE A 49 -12.09 -5.12 -11.39
N SER A 50 -11.06 -5.62 -10.72
CA SER A 50 -10.57 -6.99 -10.93
C SER A 50 -11.63 -8.06 -10.62
N ILE A 51 -12.49 -7.84 -9.62
CA ILE A 51 -13.59 -8.77 -9.30
C ILE A 51 -14.62 -8.81 -10.43
N PHE A 52 -14.96 -7.66 -11.00
CA PHE A 52 -15.88 -7.59 -12.15
C PHE A 52 -15.32 -8.35 -13.35
N GLU A 53 -14.03 -8.20 -13.65
CA GLU A 53 -13.36 -8.94 -14.73
C GLU A 53 -13.40 -10.45 -14.47
N MET A 54 -13.11 -10.88 -13.24
CA MET A 54 -13.10 -12.29 -12.87
C MET A 54 -14.50 -12.92 -12.94
N LEU A 55 -15.53 -12.20 -12.50
CA LEU A 55 -16.93 -12.63 -12.62
C LEU A 55 -17.35 -12.76 -14.08
N GLN A 56 -16.92 -11.82 -14.94
CA GLN A 56 -17.21 -11.86 -16.36
C GLN A 56 -16.55 -13.07 -17.02
N GLN A 57 -15.30 -13.38 -16.68
CA GLN A 57 -14.63 -14.59 -17.14
C GLN A 57 -15.33 -15.86 -16.65
N ALA A 58 -15.76 -15.90 -15.38
CA ALA A 58 -16.51 -17.03 -14.83
C ALA A 58 -17.84 -17.26 -15.57
N LYS A 59 -18.56 -16.18 -15.92
CA LYS A 59 -19.78 -16.26 -16.73
C LYS A 59 -19.50 -16.74 -18.17
N ASN A 60 -18.43 -16.28 -18.80
CA ASN A 60 -18.04 -16.73 -20.14
C ASN A 60 -17.69 -18.23 -20.13
N PHE A 61 -16.94 -18.69 -19.12
CA PHE A 61 -16.63 -20.11 -18.95
C PHE A 61 -17.89 -20.94 -18.66
N GLY A 62 -18.77 -20.42 -17.80
CA GLY A 62 -20.06 -21.00 -17.48
C GLY A 62 -20.98 -21.13 -18.69
N GLY A 63 -20.94 -20.17 -19.64
CA GLY A 63 -21.70 -20.22 -20.88
C GLY A 63 -21.19 -21.23 -21.89
N ASN A 64 -19.88 -21.44 -21.95
CA ASN A 64 -19.30 -22.44 -22.84
C ASN A 64 -19.51 -23.88 -22.34
N ASN A 65 -19.60 -24.07 -21.03
CA ASN A 65 -19.70 -25.41 -20.41
C ASN A 65 -21.08 -25.69 -19.78
N TYR A 66 -22.02 -24.75 -19.83
CA TYR A 66 -23.31 -24.76 -19.10
C TYR A 66 -23.20 -24.96 -17.57
N ARG A 67 -21.99 -24.78 -17.01
CA ARG A 67 -21.65 -25.01 -15.59
C ARG A 67 -21.48 -23.68 -14.85
N TYR A 68 -22.52 -22.85 -14.87
CA TYR A 68 -22.48 -21.51 -14.28
C TYR A 68 -22.32 -21.51 -12.76
N ILE A 69 -22.99 -22.42 -12.06
CA ILE A 69 -22.97 -22.46 -10.59
C ILE A 69 -21.54 -22.72 -10.10
N GLU A 70 -20.87 -23.76 -10.61
CA GLU A 70 -19.50 -24.09 -10.18
C GLU A 70 -18.51 -22.97 -10.53
N ALA A 71 -18.61 -22.36 -11.71
CA ALA A 71 -17.74 -21.27 -12.11
C ALA A 71 -17.91 -20.02 -11.22
N ILE A 72 -19.15 -19.66 -10.89
CA ILE A 72 -19.45 -18.50 -10.02
C ILE A 72 -19.06 -18.81 -8.57
N THR A 73 -19.30 -20.02 -8.06
CA THR A 73 -18.88 -20.42 -6.72
C THR A 73 -17.36 -20.41 -6.58
N MET A 74 -16.62 -20.88 -7.59
CA MET A 74 -15.17 -20.84 -7.60
C MET A 74 -14.64 -19.40 -7.64
N CYS A 75 -15.28 -18.53 -8.43
CA CYS A 75 -14.99 -17.10 -8.45
C CYS A 75 -15.22 -16.44 -7.07
N GLY A 76 -16.33 -16.78 -6.41
CA GLY A 76 -16.62 -16.30 -5.05
C GLY A 76 -15.62 -16.80 -4.01
N PHE A 77 -15.18 -18.05 -4.12
CA PHE A 77 -14.15 -18.62 -3.25
C PHE A 77 -12.81 -17.89 -3.40
N PHE A 78 -12.35 -17.65 -4.63
CA PHE A 78 -11.13 -16.89 -4.89
C PHE A 78 -11.22 -15.47 -4.34
N TYR A 79 -12.37 -14.81 -4.53
CA TYR A 79 -12.61 -13.48 -3.96
C TYR A 79 -12.54 -13.50 -2.43
N TYR A 80 -13.14 -14.49 -1.79
CA TYR A 80 -13.11 -14.63 -0.33
C TYR A 80 -11.68 -14.79 0.20
N VAL A 81 -10.87 -15.64 -0.43
CA VAL A 81 -9.44 -15.80 -0.09
C VAL A 81 -8.68 -14.48 -0.27
N PHE A 82 -8.90 -13.78 -1.38
CA PHE A 82 -8.24 -12.50 -1.63
C PHE A 82 -8.65 -11.44 -0.61
N SER A 83 -9.92 -11.39 -0.24
CA SER A 83 -10.46 -10.51 0.79
C SER A 83 -9.81 -10.76 2.16
N LEU A 84 -9.63 -12.03 2.54
CA LEU A 84 -8.92 -12.39 3.77
C LEU A 84 -7.46 -11.94 3.76
N VAL A 85 -6.75 -12.14 2.64
CA VAL A 85 -5.35 -11.70 2.50
C VAL A 85 -5.25 -10.18 2.58
N ALA A 86 -6.12 -9.45 1.87
CA ALA A 86 -6.16 -8.00 1.90
C ALA A 86 -6.45 -7.47 3.31
N SER A 87 -7.43 -8.07 4.01
CA SER A 87 -7.76 -7.74 5.40
C SER A 87 -6.56 -7.97 6.32
N ALA A 88 -5.85 -9.09 6.16
CA ALA A 88 -4.65 -9.40 6.94
C ALA A 88 -3.51 -8.38 6.69
N ILE A 89 -3.31 -7.95 5.44
CA ILE A 89 -2.32 -6.92 5.09
C ILE A 89 -2.68 -5.58 5.73
N VAL A 90 -3.95 -5.14 5.61
CA VAL A 90 -4.45 -3.91 6.23
C VAL A 90 -4.24 -3.96 7.75
N GLN A 91 -4.60 -5.07 8.38
CA GLN A 91 -4.45 -5.27 9.82
C GLN A 91 -2.96 -5.21 10.23
N SER A 92 -2.08 -5.83 9.45
CA SER A 92 -0.63 -5.85 9.70
C SER A 92 -0.02 -4.46 9.60
N VAL A 93 -0.40 -3.71 8.55
CA VAL A 93 -0.02 -2.31 8.37
C VAL A 93 -0.54 -1.45 9.51
N ARG A 94 -1.80 -1.62 9.91
CA ARG A 94 -2.41 -0.89 11.03
C ARG A 94 -1.66 -1.14 12.33
N VAL A 95 -1.32 -2.40 12.63
CA VAL A 95 -0.55 -2.78 13.83
C VAL A 95 0.86 -2.19 13.80
N TRP A 96 1.53 -2.24 12.65
CA TRP A 96 2.86 -1.64 12.47
C TRP A 96 2.85 -0.11 12.66
N LEU A 97 1.84 0.55 12.10
CA LEU A 97 1.68 2.01 12.23
C LEU A 97 1.40 2.41 13.68
N ASN A 98 0.51 1.67 14.36
CA ASN A 98 0.11 1.96 15.74
C ASN A 98 1.29 1.77 16.72
N ARG A 99 2.17 0.79 16.47
CA ARG A 99 3.42 0.61 17.23
C ARG A 99 4.44 1.74 17.03
N ARG A 100 4.38 2.48 15.92
CA ARG A 100 5.35 3.54 15.61
C ARG A 100 4.89 4.94 15.98
N TYR A 101 3.59 5.23 16.01
CA TYR A 101 3.10 6.61 16.17
C TYR A 101 2.19 6.89 17.37
N HIS A 102 1.83 5.91 18.22
CA HIS A 102 0.95 6.14 19.38
C HIS A 102 -0.22 7.09 19.08
N LEU A 103 -0.90 6.88 17.95
CA LEU A 103 -2.10 7.66 17.63
C LEU A 103 -3.25 6.98 18.35
N GLN A 104 -3.70 7.63 19.43
CA GLN A 104 -4.96 7.33 20.11
C GLN A 104 -6.13 7.61 19.17
#